data_AF-A0A957UU39-F1
#
_entry.id   AF-A0A957UU39-F1
#
_cell.length_a   1.000
_cell.length_b   1.000
_cell.length_c   1.000
_cell.angle_alpha   90.00
_cell.angle_beta   90.00
_cell.angle_gamma   90.00
#
_symmetry.space_group_name_H-M   'P 1'
#
loop_
_entity.id
_entity.type
_entity.pdbx_description
1 polymer ?
#
loop_
_entity_poly.entity_id
_entity_poly.type
_entity_poly.pdbx_seq_one_letter_code
_entity_poly.pdbx_strand_id
1 'polypeptide(L)'
;PEALAGGPIGRVREGDTIQIMVDTIHLTGSIDLVGHNGEQYGPERGAEVLGARAMTPGIAPDERLPNDTRLWAALQSASGGTWGGCVYDVDRIVELLEAGKRALGG
;
A
#
# COMPACT_ATOMS: atom_id res chain seq x y z
N PRO A 1 1.40 1.61 -3.95
CA PRO A 1 0.85 0.51 -3.12
C PRO A 1 0.24 1.10 -1.83
N GLU A 2 -0.81 0.48 -1.30
CA GLU A 2 -1.45 0.91 -0.05
C GLU A 2 -0.60 0.61 1.19
N ALA A 3 -0.93 1.22 2.33
CA ALA A 3 -0.20 1.03 3.59
C ALA A 3 -0.19 -0.43 4.06
N LEU A 4 -1.34 -1.12 3.99
CA LEU A 4 -1.48 -2.52 4.41
C LEU A 4 -0.65 -3.49 3.54
N ALA A 5 -0.39 -3.11 2.29
CA ALA A 5 0.49 -3.84 1.38
C ALA A 5 1.97 -3.39 1.46
N GLY A 6 2.36 -2.68 2.53
CA GLY A 6 3.73 -2.22 2.74
C GLY A 6 4.13 -1.01 1.88
N GLY A 7 3.16 -0.29 1.32
CA GLY A 7 3.39 0.89 0.50
C GLY A 7 3.95 2.08 1.27
N PRO A 8 4.59 3.03 0.55
CA PRO A 8 5.30 4.17 1.16
C PRO A 8 4.38 5.10 1.97
N ILE A 9 3.08 5.12 1.66
CA ILE A 9 2.08 5.89 2.42
C ILE A 9 2.00 5.46 3.89
N GLY A 10 2.33 4.21 4.22
CA GLY A 10 2.39 3.73 5.60
C GLY A 10 3.60 4.24 6.41
N ARG A 11 4.47 5.05 5.80
CA ARG A 11 5.65 5.67 6.43
C ARG A 11 5.48 7.18 6.66
N VAL A 12 4.37 7.74 6.20
CA VAL A 12 3.98 9.13 6.44
C VAL A 12 3.65 9.30 7.92
N ARG A 13 3.95 10.47 8.46
CA ARG A 13 3.80 10.83 9.87
C ARG A 13 3.08 12.15 9.99
N GLU A 14 2.48 12.37 11.15
CA GLU A 14 1.90 13.67 11.51
C GLU A 14 2.96 14.78 11.39
N GLY A 15 2.55 15.94 10.89
CA GLY A 15 3.44 17.07 10.63
C GLY A 15 4.26 16.98 9.34
N ASP A 16 4.12 15.93 8.53
CA ASP A 16 4.69 15.88 7.18
C ASP A 16 4.02 16.89 6.25
N THR A 17 4.83 17.57 5.43
CA THR A 17 4.35 18.42 4.34
C THR A 17 4.39 17.61 3.05
N ILE A 18 3.23 17.42 2.42
CA ILE A 18 3.09 16.66 1.18
C ILE A 18 2.80 17.63 0.02
N GLN A 19 3.58 17.51 -1.05
CA GLN A 19 3.31 18.15 -2.32
C GLN A 19 2.50 17.22 -3.21
N ILE A 20 1.48 17.76 -3.87
CA ILE A 20 0.68 17.05 -4.86
C ILE A 20 0.75 17.86 -6.15
N MET A 21 1.27 17.25 -7.21
CA MET A 21 1.29 17.83 -8.55
C MET A 21 0.38 17.03 -9.46
N VAL A 22 -0.46 17.72 -10.23
CA VAL A 22 -1.37 17.12 -11.22
C VAL A 22 -1.24 17.90 -12.51
N ASP A 23 -0.77 17.23 -13.56
CA ASP A 23 -0.76 17.75 -14.92
C ASP A 23 -1.96 17.15 -15.67
N THR A 24 -2.99 17.97 -15.89
CA THR A 24 -4.22 17.54 -16.56
C THR A 24 -4.12 17.52 -18.09
N ILE A 25 -3.00 17.97 -18.67
CA ILE A 25 -2.76 17.96 -20.11
C ILE A 25 -1.99 16.69 -20.48
N HIS A 26 -0.89 16.41 -19.78
CA HIS A 26 -0.09 15.20 -20.00
C HIS A 26 -0.57 14.00 -19.19
N LEU A 27 -1.57 14.18 -18.33
CA LEU A 27 -2.17 13.15 -17.47
C LEU A 27 -1.14 12.48 -16.55
N THR A 28 -0.23 13.28 -16.01
CA THR A 28 0.78 12.85 -15.04
C THR A 28 0.50 13.48 -13.68
N GLY A 29 1.05 12.88 -12.64
CA GLY A 29 1.01 13.45 -11.31
C GLY A 29 2.07 12.86 -10.41
N SER A 30 2.43 13.59 -9.37
CA SER A 30 3.33 13.13 -8.33
C SER A 30 2.80 13.50 -6.96
N ILE A 31 3.18 12.69 -5.98
CA ILE A 31 2.88 12.92 -4.57
C ILE A 31 4.20 12.73 -3.84
N ASP A 32 4.73 13.82 -3.31
CA ASP A 32 6.10 13.88 -2.80
C ASP A 32 6.09 14.39 -1.35
N LEU A 33 6.92 13.79 -0.50
CA LEU A 33 7.23 14.35 0.81
C LEU A 33 8.20 15.53 0.60
N VAL A 34 7.86 16.72 1.10
CA VAL A 34 8.66 17.95 0.88
C VAL A 34 8.94 18.72 2.17
N GLY A 35 8.64 18.15 3.32
CA GLY A 35 8.89 18.79 4.60
C GLY A 35 8.39 17.99 5.79
N HIS A 36 8.81 18.41 6.99
CA HIS A 36 8.31 17.87 8.25
C HIS A 36 8.45 18.90 9.37
N ASN A 37 7.40 19.15 10.14
CA ASN A 37 7.38 20.07 11.28
C ASN A 37 7.96 21.48 10.97
N GLY A 38 7.60 22.02 9.80
CA GLY A 38 8.04 23.35 9.36
C GLY A 38 9.40 23.39 8.67
N GLU A 39 10.21 22.32 8.72
CA GLU A 39 11.37 22.16 7.83
C GLU A 39 10.87 21.85 6.41
N GLN A 40 11.43 22.52 5.40
CA GLN A 40 11.16 22.25 3.99
C GLN A 40 12.38 21.65 3.29
N TYR A 41 12.13 20.71 2.39
CA TYR A 41 13.13 20.10 1.53
C TYR A 41 12.51 19.69 0.19
N GLY A 42 13.35 19.38 -0.80
CA GLY A 42 12.88 18.93 -2.11
C GLY A 42 12.42 17.46 -2.14
N PRO A 43 11.67 17.04 -3.18
CA PRO A 43 11.18 15.67 -3.35
C PRO A 43 12.25 14.58 -3.23
N GLU A 44 13.46 14.83 -3.75
CA GLU A 44 14.58 13.86 -3.68
C GLU A 44 14.95 13.52 -2.23
N ARG A 45 15.17 14.54 -1.39
CA ARG A 45 15.43 14.36 0.05
C ARG A 45 14.21 13.76 0.75
N GLY A 46 13.00 14.09 0.32
CA GLY A 46 11.79 13.46 0.83
C GLY A 46 11.71 11.96 0.58
N ALA A 47 12.11 11.50 -0.60
CA ALA A 47 12.15 10.08 -0.93
C ALA A 47 13.16 9.33 -0.04
N GLU A 48 14.33 9.91 0.22
CA GLU A 48 15.32 9.36 1.16
C GLU A 48 14.77 9.29 2.59
N VAL A 49 14.17 10.39 3.08
CA VAL A 49 13.56 10.45 4.41
C VAL A 49 12.48 9.38 4.56
N LEU A 50 11.57 9.28 3.59
CA LEU A 50 10.49 8.31 3.62
C LEU A 50 11.01 6.87 3.51
N GLY A 51 12.03 6.64 2.68
CA GLY A 51 12.72 5.35 2.51
C GLY A 51 13.42 4.86 3.77
N ALA A 52 13.96 5.78 4.57
CA ALA A 52 14.62 5.47 5.84
C ALA A 52 13.64 5.26 7.01
N ARG A 53 12.39 5.72 6.91
CA ARG A 53 11.39 5.56 7.98
C ARG A 53 10.91 4.12 8.09
N ALA A 54 10.80 3.65 9.33
CA ALA A 54 10.00 2.48 9.64
C ALA A 54 8.52 2.75 9.33
N MET A 55 7.80 1.70 8.93
CA MET A 55 6.35 1.72 8.83
C MET A 55 5.75 2.13 10.17
N THR A 56 4.71 2.96 10.14
CA THR A 56 4.02 3.41 11.34
C THR A 56 3.48 2.19 12.10
N PRO A 57 3.85 2.01 13.39
CA PRO A 57 3.34 0.92 14.20
C PRO A 57 1.81 1.00 14.29
N GLY A 58 1.13 -0.12 14.08
CA GLY A 58 -0.33 -0.19 14.20
C GLY A 58 -1.11 -0.11 12.89
N ILE A 59 -0.45 -0.07 11.72
CA ILE A 59 -1.12 -0.36 10.45
C ILE A 59 -1.45 -1.85 10.43
N ALA A 60 -2.68 -2.18 10.79
CA ALA A 60 -3.23 -3.53 10.79
C ALA A 60 -4.71 -3.50 10.39
N PRO A 61 -5.27 -4.61 9.91
CA PRO A 61 -6.72 -4.75 9.77
C PRO A 61 -7.44 -4.53 11.12
N ASP A 62 -8.64 -3.95 11.11
CA ASP A 62 -9.47 -3.81 12.33
C ASP A 62 -9.75 -5.20 12.94
N GLU A 63 -9.59 -5.35 14.25
CA GLU A 63 -9.80 -6.63 14.95
C GLU A 63 -11.25 -7.13 14.84
N ARG A 64 -12.21 -6.24 14.61
CA ARG A 64 -13.64 -6.54 14.50
C ARG A 64 -14.07 -6.79 13.05
N LEU A 65 -13.14 -6.86 12.11
CA LEU A 65 -13.46 -7.10 10.71
C LEU A 65 -14.17 -8.46 10.57
N PRO A 66 -15.39 -8.51 9.99
CA PRO A 66 -16.08 -9.77 9.78
C PRO A 66 -15.25 -10.75 8.96
N ASN A 67 -15.35 -12.04 9.25
CA ASN A 67 -14.59 -13.08 8.57
C ASN A 67 -14.76 -13.03 7.04
N ASP A 68 -15.98 -12.77 6.57
CA ASP A 68 -16.28 -12.69 5.14
C ASP A 68 -15.59 -11.49 4.48
N THR A 69 -15.52 -10.34 5.17
CA THR A 69 -14.79 -9.17 4.70
C THR A 69 -13.28 -9.40 4.68
N ARG A 70 -12.76 -10.10 5.70
CA ARG A 70 -11.35 -10.50 5.75
C ARG A 70 -10.99 -11.44 4.59
N LEU A 71 -11.84 -12.42 4.32
CA LEU A 71 -11.67 -13.36 3.20
C LEU A 71 -11.76 -12.63 1.86
N TRP A 72 -12.78 -11.79 1.67
CA TRP A 72 -12.92 -10.95 0.48
C TRP A 72 -11.65 -10.13 0.21
N ALA A 73 -11.11 -9.44 1.22
CA ALA A 73 -9.89 -8.64 1.06
C ALA A 73 -8.68 -9.50 0.67
N ALA A 74 -8.53 -10.68 1.26
CA ALA A 74 -7.46 -11.61 0.91
C ALA A 74 -7.56 -12.10 -0.53
N LEU A 75 -8.76 -12.45 -1.00
CA LEU A 75 -9.01 -12.87 -2.38
C LEU A 75 -8.68 -11.75 -3.37
N GLN A 76 -9.11 -10.52 -3.08
CA GLN A 76 -8.81 -9.36 -3.91
C GLN A 76 -7.30 -9.09 -3.98
N SER A 77 -6.60 -9.18 -2.84
CA SER A 77 -5.14 -9.04 -2.80
C SER A 77 -4.43 -10.13 -3.61
N ALA A 78 -4.89 -11.38 -3.51
CA ALA A 78 -4.37 -12.50 -4.28
C ALA A 78 -4.52 -12.25 -5.79
N SER A 79 -5.58 -11.57 -6.21
CA SER A 79 -5.87 -11.19 -7.59
C SER A 79 -5.20 -9.89 -8.08
N GLY A 80 -4.27 -9.31 -7.31
CA GLY A 80 -3.53 -8.10 -7.70
C GLY A 80 -4.02 -6.80 -7.06
N GLY A 81 -5.01 -6.87 -6.16
CA GLY A 81 -5.48 -5.75 -5.35
C GLY A 81 -6.03 -4.59 -6.17
N THR A 82 -5.80 -3.36 -5.70
CA THR A 82 -6.26 -2.13 -6.37
C THR A 82 -5.79 -2.03 -7.82
N TRP A 83 -4.57 -2.47 -8.11
CA TRP A 83 -3.98 -2.41 -9.45
C TRP A 83 -4.48 -3.52 -10.37
N GLY A 84 -4.98 -4.62 -9.81
CA GLY A 84 -5.71 -5.68 -10.52
C GLY A 84 -7.18 -5.35 -10.79
N GLY A 85 -7.64 -4.13 -10.45
CA GLY A 85 -9.02 -3.69 -10.68
C GLY A 85 -10.02 -4.13 -9.61
N CYS A 86 -9.55 -4.64 -8.46
CA CYS A 86 -10.41 -5.14 -7.39
C CYS A 86 -11.43 -6.19 -7.90
N VAL A 87 -10.97 -7.16 -8.68
CA VAL A 87 -11.75 -8.29 -9.17
C VAL A 87 -11.11 -9.62 -8.77
N TYR A 88 -11.89 -10.69 -8.78
CA TYR A 88 -11.37 -12.03 -8.57
C TYR A 88 -10.74 -12.59 -9.84
N ASP A 89 -9.43 -12.80 -9.79
CA ASP A 89 -8.68 -13.66 -10.68
C ASP A 89 -8.70 -15.09 -10.10
N VAL A 90 -9.68 -15.88 -10.55
CA VAL A 90 -9.95 -17.23 -10.02
C VAL A 90 -8.76 -18.16 -10.22
N ASP A 91 -8.12 -18.13 -11.39
CA ASP A 91 -7.00 -19.00 -11.72
C ASP A 91 -5.81 -18.73 -10.79
N ARG A 92 -5.48 -17.45 -10.59
CA ARG A 92 -4.43 -17.04 -9.67
C ARG A 92 -4.74 -17.37 -8.22
N ILE A 93 -5.99 -17.20 -7.78
CA ILE A 93 -6.41 -17.59 -6.43
C ILE A 93 -6.22 -19.09 -6.23
N VAL A 94 -6.68 -19.92 -7.17
CA VAL A 94 -6.54 -21.38 -7.10
C VAL A 94 -5.07 -21.79 -7.11
N GLU A 95 -4.25 -21.19 -7.97
CA GLU A 95 -2.81 -21.45 -8.02
C GLU A 95 -2.13 -21.17 -6.67
N LEU A 96 -2.42 -20.03 -6.04
CA LEU A 96 -1.87 -19.66 -4.74
C LEU A 96 -2.33 -20.61 -3.63
N LEU A 97 -3.60 -21.05 -3.65
CA LEU A 97 -4.11 -22.02 -2.68
C LEU A 97 -3.42 -23.38 -2.83
N GLU A 98 -3.22 -23.87 -4.07
CA GLU A 98 -2.51 -25.13 -4.32
C GLU A 98 -1.02 -25.05 -3.94
N ALA A 99 -0.37 -23.91 -4.21
CA ALA A 99 1.00 -23.67 -3.74
C ALA A 99 1.08 -23.69 -2.20
N GLY A 100 0.11 -23.07 -1.52
CA GLY A 100 -0.01 -23.07 -0.07
C GLY A 100 -0.19 -24.47 0.52
N LYS A 101 -1.05 -25.30 -0.08
CA LYS A 101 -1.23 -26.71 0.32
C LYS A 101 0.09 -27.47 0.24
N ARG A 102 0.80 -27.39 -0.89
CA ARG A 102 2.11 -28.04 -1.07
C ARG A 102 3.14 -27.57 -0.05
N ALA A 103 3.23 -26.27 0.20
CA ALA A 103 4.19 -25.69 1.13
C ALA A 103 3.94 -26.08 2.60
N LEU A 104 2.68 -26.28 2.98
CA LEU A 104 2.27 -26.62 4.35
C LEU A 104 2.20 -28.14 4.59
N GLY A 105 2.59 -28.97 3.63
CA GLY A 105 2.57 -30.43 3.75
C GLY A 105 1.16 -31.02 3.69
N GLY A 106 0.24 -30.36 2.99
CA GLY A 106 -1.06 -30.92 2.61
C GLY A 106 -0.93 -32.01 1.55
#